data_AF-M5C1K8-F1
#
_entry.id   AF-M5C1K8-F1
#
_cell.length_a   1.000
_cell.length_b   1.000
_cell.length_c   1.000
_cell.angle_alpha   90.00
_cell.angle_beta   90.00
_cell.angle_gamma   90.00
#
_symmetry.space_group_name_H-M   'P 1'
#
loop_
_entity.id
_entity.type
_entity.pdbx_description
1 polymer ?
#
loop_
_entity_poly.entity_id
_entity_poly.type
_entity_poly.pdbx_seq_one_letter_code
_entity_poly.pdbx_strand_id
1 'polypeptide(L)'
;MDSNQDLMILGENGAPRLGSISFHLRSTETGKPHPLARTSTICVDLESPILDSIRITYQEAMGQYFMAGIYIENLGRCVHEILLWDWRSGKLVMRVRSEQEVFPVFLDEHHIIIYSLVPRGDFRSQHPALFIYRIPKILQGHDLPPAATYYLSRYPVQNPTLVLELPELDSSATIDRDSLALGIQPLPGDVAFSKAATFVFTRTIIIELSFGVRETSADEHSLDLDQWELGNWSHYQVFVHTDHLHAQLKECQHQPESTATKYVPWARWGPAATRWFQTSLAESGMGSLCGSRYVGVNVSTLQPSVTLSLYDFDIPVFKKYVATEVSAHGTGVAEQPAPVGGQISDCESGD
;
A
#
# COMPACT_ATOMS: atom_id res chain seq x y z
N MET A 1 -9.10 6.15 2.37
CA MET A 1 -10.35 6.11 3.17
C MET A 1 -11.51 6.22 2.20
N ASP A 2 -12.57 5.42 2.38
CA ASP A 2 -13.80 5.57 1.60
C ASP A 2 -14.38 6.99 1.76
N SER A 3 -14.27 7.79 0.70
CA SER A 3 -14.65 9.21 0.70
C SER A 3 -16.16 9.46 0.81
N ASN A 4 -16.98 8.41 0.69
CA ASN A 4 -18.44 8.49 0.85
C ASN A 4 -18.90 8.18 2.30
N GLN A 5 -17.99 7.85 3.21
CA GLN A 5 -18.31 7.41 4.56
C GLN A 5 -17.90 8.47 5.60
N ASP A 6 -18.83 8.80 6.53
CA ASP A 6 -18.57 9.71 7.67
C ASP A 6 -17.66 9.09 8.74
N LEU A 7 -16.52 8.51 8.37
CA LEU A 7 -15.62 7.81 9.29
C LEU A 7 -14.19 8.34 9.20
N MET A 8 -13.75 8.99 10.27
CA MET A 8 -12.36 9.32 10.53
C MET A 8 -11.81 8.36 11.59
N ILE A 9 -10.65 7.76 11.30
CA ILE A 9 -9.94 6.90 12.24
C ILE A 9 -8.63 7.58 12.60
N LEU A 10 -8.40 7.76 13.90
CA LEU A 10 -7.18 8.40 14.41
C LEU A 10 -6.35 7.36 15.16
N GLY A 11 -5.15 7.10 14.65
CA GLY A 11 -4.16 6.24 15.31
C GLY A 11 -3.40 6.97 16.41
N GLU A 12 -3.29 6.34 17.57
CA GLU A 12 -2.49 6.79 18.70
C GLU A 12 -1.52 5.66 19.08
N ASN A 13 -0.23 5.88 18.88
CA ASN A 13 0.81 4.99 19.40
C ASN A 13 0.89 5.22 20.92
N GLY A 14 0.63 4.18 21.72
CA GLY A 14 0.90 4.23 23.15
C GLY A 14 2.41 4.29 23.41
N ALA A 15 2.79 4.65 24.64
CA ALA A 15 4.20 4.59 25.03
C ALA A 15 4.73 3.15 24.87
N PRO A 16 5.94 2.90 24.32
CA PRO A 16 6.44 1.53 24.08
C PRO A 16 6.43 0.62 25.31
N ARG A 17 6.59 1.21 26.51
CA ARG A 17 6.51 0.53 27.82
C ARG A 17 5.11 0.03 28.22
N LEU A 18 4.06 0.49 27.54
CA LEU A 18 2.68 0.04 27.71
C LEU A 18 2.28 -1.00 26.66
N GLY A 19 3.11 -1.23 25.63
CA GLY A 19 2.88 -2.25 24.61
C GLY A 19 1.54 -2.11 23.88
N SER A 20 1.01 -0.89 23.72
CA SER A 20 -0.35 -0.67 23.23
C SER A 20 -0.48 0.39 22.15
N ILE A 21 -1.52 0.23 21.32
CA ILE A 21 -1.96 1.18 20.29
C ILE A 21 -3.46 1.42 20.49
N SER A 22 -3.94 2.64 20.26
CA SER A 22 -5.37 2.95 20.21
C SER A 22 -5.79 3.52 18.86
N PHE A 23 -6.98 3.15 18.40
CA PHE A 23 -7.63 3.69 17.21
C PHE A 23 -8.96 4.33 17.62
N HIS A 24 -9.10 5.64 17.44
CA HIS A 24 -10.30 6.38 17.78
C HIS A 24 -11.22 6.52 16.57
N LEU A 25 -12.44 6.02 16.67
CA LEU A 25 -13.47 6.05 15.63
C LEU A 25 -14.32 7.31 15.80
N ARG A 26 -14.20 8.25 14.86
CA ARG A 26 -14.85 9.56 14.88
C ARG A 26 -15.70 9.79 13.63
N SER A 27 -16.73 10.61 13.77
CA SER A 27 -17.44 11.20 12.62
C SER A 27 -16.56 12.30 12.01
N THR A 28 -16.43 12.30 10.68
CA THR A 28 -15.77 13.37 9.90
C THR A 28 -16.55 14.69 9.98
N GLU A 29 -17.88 14.64 9.99
CA GLU A 29 -18.75 15.82 10.07
C GLU A 29 -18.65 16.53 11.43
N THR A 30 -18.54 15.77 12.52
CA THR A 30 -18.71 16.30 13.88
C THR A 30 -17.48 16.23 14.77
N GLY A 31 -16.46 15.43 14.40
CA GLY A 31 -15.29 15.13 15.23
C GLY A 31 -15.59 14.33 16.51
N LYS A 32 -16.86 14.01 16.78
CA LYS A 32 -17.32 13.27 17.96
C LYS A 32 -17.16 11.76 17.75
N PRO A 33 -17.26 10.93 18.81
CA PRO A 33 -17.34 9.48 18.67
C PRO A 33 -18.36 9.07 17.60
N HIS A 34 -17.96 8.18 16.69
CA HIS A 34 -18.81 7.80 15.56
C HIS A 34 -20.11 7.11 16.04
N PRO A 35 -21.32 7.60 15.69
CA PRO A 35 -22.57 7.13 16.29
C PRO A 35 -22.92 5.67 15.97
N LEU A 36 -22.47 5.14 14.81
CA LEU A 36 -22.64 3.71 14.45
C LEU A 36 -21.56 2.78 15.03
N ALA A 37 -20.54 3.30 15.70
CA ALA A 37 -19.50 2.46 16.31
C ALA A 37 -19.93 2.04 17.72
N ARG A 38 -20.03 0.73 17.98
CA ARG A 38 -20.37 0.22 19.32
C ARG A 38 -19.36 0.64 20.40
N THR A 39 -18.12 0.87 20.01
CA THR A 39 -17.05 1.37 20.87
C THR A 39 -16.32 2.50 20.16
N SER A 40 -16.11 3.63 20.82
CA SER A 40 -15.45 4.81 20.22
C SER A 40 -13.95 4.67 20.02
N THR A 41 -13.34 3.69 20.68
CA THR A 41 -11.89 3.48 20.72
C THR A 41 -11.62 1.97 20.73
N ILE A 42 -10.79 1.51 19.81
CA ILE A 42 -10.26 0.15 19.75
C ILE A 42 -8.82 0.22 20.27
N CYS A 43 -8.54 -0.39 21.41
CA CYS A 43 -7.19 -0.54 21.95
C CYS A 43 -6.63 -1.93 21.57
N VAL A 44 -5.37 -1.99 21.15
CA VAL A 44 -4.60 -3.20 20.92
C VAL A 44 -3.53 -3.27 21.99
N ASP A 45 -3.44 -4.40 22.67
CA ASP A 45 -2.46 -4.71 23.72
C ASP A 45 -1.62 -5.90 23.25
N LEU A 46 -0.30 -5.72 23.23
CA LEU A 46 0.65 -6.71 22.76
C LEU A 46 1.11 -7.70 23.84
N GLU A 47 0.68 -7.51 25.11
CA GLU A 47 1.05 -8.32 26.27
C GLU A 47 2.58 -8.46 26.48
N SER A 48 3.35 -7.53 25.92
CA SER A 48 4.82 -7.50 26.00
C SER A 48 5.29 -6.36 26.92
N PRO A 49 6.02 -6.65 28.01
CA PRO A 49 6.35 -5.64 29.02
C PRO A 49 7.43 -4.65 28.58
N ILE A 50 8.20 -4.98 27.53
CA ILE A 50 9.24 -4.13 26.95
C ILE A 50 9.22 -4.39 25.43
N LEU A 51 9.16 -3.31 24.65
CA LEU A 51 9.32 -3.27 23.21
C LEU A 51 10.34 -2.19 22.86
N ASP A 52 11.14 -2.42 21.83
CA ASP A 52 12.09 -1.44 21.32
C ASP A 52 11.35 -0.36 20.51
N SER A 53 10.40 -0.80 19.67
CA SER A 53 9.57 0.06 18.84
C SER A 53 8.17 -0.53 18.64
N ILE A 54 7.18 0.35 18.57
CA ILE A 54 5.80 0.03 18.21
C ILE A 54 5.25 1.20 17.40
N ARG A 55 4.78 0.94 16.17
CA ARG A 55 4.20 1.99 15.31
C ARG A 55 3.10 1.44 14.43
N ILE A 56 2.05 2.24 14.25
CA ILE A 56 1.11 2.07 13.14
C ILE A 56 1.85 2.38 11.84
N THR A 57 1.83 1.46 10.88
CA THR A 57 2.43 1.64 9.54
C THR A 57 1.39 1.86 8.45
N TYR A 58 0.15 1.41 8.67
CA TYR A 58 -0.91 1.45 7.66
C TYR A 58 -2.28 1.61 8.32
N GLN A 59 -3.19 2.34 7.66
CA GLN A 59 -4.61 2.43 8.03
C GLN A 59 -5.48 2.58 6.78
N GLU A 60 -6.53 1.77 6.69
CA GLU A 60 -7.55 1.89 5.64
C GLU A 60 -8.93 1.48 6.17
N ALA A 61 -9.99 2.12 5.68
CA ALA A 61 -11.36 1.72 5.94
C ALA A 61 -12.14 1.66 4.63
N MET A 62 -12.90 0.58 4.46
CA MET A 62 -13.73 0.28 3.28
C MET A 62 -15.05 -0.32 3.77
N GLY A 63 -16.16 0.40 3.57
CA GLY A 63 -17.47 0.01 4.08
C GLY A 63 -17.47 -0.31 5.58
N GLN A 64 -17.86 -1.54 5.96
CA GLN A 64 -17.91 -1.97 7.36
C GLN A 64 -16.54 -2.36 7.96
N TYR A 65 -15.47 -2.42 7.16
CA TYR A 65 -14.18 -2.92 7.60
C TYR A 65 -13.16 -1.80 7.85
N PHE A 66 -12.38 -1.95 8.92
CA PHE A 66 -11.20 -1.15 9.23
C PHE A 66 -9.99 -2.07 9.29
N MET A 67 -8.94 -1.73 8.55
CA MET A 67 -7.67 -2.43 8.50
C MET A 67 -6.55 -1.53 9.06
N ALA A 68 -5.70 -2.09 9.93
CA ALA A 68 -4.47 -1.43 10.36
C ALA A 68 -3.27 -2.35 10.23
N GLY A 69 -2.14 -1.78 9.81
CA GLY A 69 -0.81 -2.39 9.92
C GLY A 69 -0.09 -1.85 11.14
N ILE A 70 0.46 -2.76 11.94
CA ILE A 70 1.27 -2.46 13.13
C ILE A 70 2.64 -3.12 12.95
N TYR A 71 3.69 -2.32 13.06
CA TYR A 71 5.06 -2.81 13.20
C TYR A 71 5.43 -2.89 14.68
N ILE A 72 6.09 -3.98 15.04
CA ILE A 72 6.54 -4.31 16.39
C ILE A 72 8.02 -4.72 16.30
N GLU A 73 8.85 -4.10 17.13
CA GLU A 73 10.27 -4.46 17.28
C GLU A 73 10.56 -4.85 18.72
N ASN A 74 11.19 -6.01 18.91
CA ASN A 74 11.55 -6.51 20.22
C ASN A 74 12.80 -7.40 20.17
N LEU A 75 13.86 -7.01 20.89
CA LEU A 75 15.16 -7.67 20.92
C LEU A 75 15.74 -7.87 19.51
N GLY A 76 15.63 -6.84 18.66
CA GLY A 76 16.10 -6.86 17.27
C GLY A 76 15.30 -7.78 16.33
N ARG A 77 14.10 -8.23 16.75
CA ARG A 77 13.16 -8.94 15.87
C ARG A 77 12.03 -8.02 15.44
N CYS A 78 11.86 -7.88 14.12
CA CYS A 78 10.77 -7.16 13.50
C CYS A 78 9.58 -8.10 13.23
N VAL A 79 8.37 -7.67 13.58
CA VAL A 79 7.12 -8.37 13.26
C VAL A 79 6.11 -7.33 12.79
N HIS A 80 5.42 -7.65 11.70
CA HIS A 80 4.28 -6.89 11.21
C HIS A 80 2.99 -7.65 11.50
N GLU A 81 2.01 -6.97 12.08
CA GLU A 81 0.66 -7.48 12.34
C GLU A 81 -0.33 -6.67 11.49
N ILE A 82 -1.08 -7.32 10.60
CA ILE A 82 -2.22 -6.74 9.90
C ILE A 82 -3.50 -7.19 10.60
N LEU A 83 -4.29 -6.23 11.06
CA LEU A 83 -5.49 -6.44 11.85
C LEU A 83 -6.68 -5.87 11.11
N LEU A 84 -7.74 -6.68 10.97
CA LEU A 84 -9.00 -6.29 10.33
C LEU A 84 -10.14 -6.37 11.34
N TRP A 85 -10.86 -5.27 11.54
CA TRP A 85 -12.08 -5.23 12.35
C TRP A 85 -13.31 -4.94 11.50
N ASP A 86 -14.47 -5.46 11.93
CA ASP A 86 -15.74 -4.77 11.71
C ASP A 86 -15.79 -3.63 12.74
N TRP A 87 -15.65 -2.39 12.26
CA TRP A 87 -15.56 -1.21 13.12
C TRP A 87 -16.91 -0.81 13.73
N ARG A 88 -18.04 -1.26 13.15
CA ARG A 88 -19.39 -0.97 13.68
C ARG A 88 -19.67 -1.85 14.89
N SER A 89 -19.51 -3.16 14.73
CA SER A 89 -19.69 -4.08 15.87
C SER A 89 -18.53 -4.02 16.86
N GLY A 90 -17.34 -3.58 16.41
CA GLY A 90 -16.12 -3.58 17.21
C GLY A 90 -15.64 -5.00 17.45
N LYS A 91 -15.54 -5.82 16.40
CA LYS A 91 -15.04 -7.21 16.42
C LYS A 91 -13.81 -7.34 15.54
N LEU A 92 -12.75 -7.99 16.02
CA LEU A 92 -11.61 -8.37 15.17
C LEU A 92 -12.03 -9.59 14.33
N VAL A 93 -11.85 -9.48 13.01
CA VAL A 93 -12.29 -10.40 11.96
C VAL A 93 -11.13 -11.21 11.41
N MET A 94 -9.95 -10.59 11.28
CA MET A 94 -8.73 -11.23 10.79
C MET A 94 -7.50 -10.67 11.51
N ARG A 95 -6.53 -11.54 11.74
CA ARG A 95 -5.15 -11.20 12.10
C ARG A 95 -4.21 -11.90 11.13
N VAL A 96 -3.28 -11.18 10.53
CA VAL A 96 -2.16 -11.73 9.76
C VAL A 96 -0.86 -11.28 10.42
N ARG A 97 0.11 -12.17 10.53
CA ARG A 97 1.43 -11.90 11.09
C ARG A 97 2.52 -12.24 10.07
N SER A 98 3.50 -11.36 9.93
CA SER A 98 4.66 -11.53 9.06
C SER A 98 5.95 -11.12 9.79
N GLU A 99 7.07 -11.77 9.44
CA GLU A 99 8.44 -11.34 9.80
C GLU A 99 9.13 -10.63 8.63
N GLN A 100 8.43 -10.47 7.50
CA GLN A 100 8.83 -9.64 6.36
C GLN A 100 7.97 -8.37 6.33
N GLU A 101 8.46 -7.32 5.66
CA GLU A 101 7.69 -6.12 5.33
C GLU A 101 6.39 -6.50 4.60
N VAL A 102 5.30 -5.78 4.88
CA VAL A 102 3.96 -6.07 4.34
C VAL A 102 3.24 -4.81 3.93
N PHE A 103 2.66 -4.86 2.74
CA PHE A 103 1.86 -3.78 2.18
C PHE A 103 0.45 -4.33 1.94
N PRO A 104 -0.52 -4.06 2.84
CA PRO A 104 -1.89 -4.58 2.73
C PRO A 104 -2.80 -3.66 1.92
N VAL A 105 -3.83 -4.22 1.29
CA VAL A 105 -4.87 -3.50 0.54
C VAL A 105 -6.16 -4.32 0.39
N PHE A 106 -7.32 -3.67 0.36
CA PHE A 106 -8.55 -4.32 -0.11
C PHE A 106 -8.56 -4.57 -1.63
N LEU A 107 -8.69 -5.84 -2.02
CA LEU A 107 -8.95 -6.22 -3.41
C LEU A 107 -10.42 -5.98 -3.77
N ASP A 108 -11.31 -6.46 -2.89
CA ASP A 108 -12.77 -6.32 -2.95
C ASP A 108 -13.36 -6.47 -1.53
N GLU A 109 -14.69 -6.33 -1.39
CA GLU A 109 -15.43 -6.49 -0.13
C GLU A 109 -15.26 -7.85 0.60
N HIS A 110 -14.66 -8.84 -0.05
CA HIS A 110 -14.44 -10.20 0.46
C HIS A 110 -12.96 -10.60 0.57
N HIS A 111 -12.01 -9.81 0.04
CA HIS A 111 -10.60 -10.21 -0.06
C HIS A 111 -9.61 -9.07 0.22
N ILE A 112 -8.53 -9.41 0.91
CA ILE A 112 -7.36 -8.57 1.14
C ILE A 112 -6.19 -9.13 0.32
N ILE A 113 -5.38 -8.25 -0.27
CA ILE A 113 -4.04 -8.59 -0.78
C ILE A 113 -3.00 -8.05 0.20
N ILE A 114 -1.95 -8.82 0.44
CA ILE A 114 -0.72 -8.36 1.04
C ILE A 114 0.40 -8.59 0.03
N TYR A 115 1.12 -7.53 -0.35
CA TYR A 115 2.39 -7.64 -1.06
C TYR A 115 3.52 -7.78 -0.04
N SER A 116 4.39 -8.78 -0.24
CA SER A 116 5.51 -9.11 0.65
C SER A 116 6.49 -10.08 -0.04
N LEU A 117 7.57 -10.45 0.64
CA LEU A 117 8.51 -11.48 0.20
C LEU A 117 8.09 -12.87 0.69
N VAL A 118 8.32 -13.91 -0.12
CA VAL A 118 8.11 -15.30 0.31
C VAL A 118 9.14 -15.69 1.37
N PRO A 119 8.72 -16.17 2.57
CA PRO A 119 9.65 -16.62 3.60
C PRO A 119 10.31 -17.96 3.21
N ARG A 120 11.41 -17.90 2.46
CA ARG A 120 12.35 -19.02 2.29
C ARG A 120 13.50 -18.91 3.29
N GLY A 121 14.11 -20.04 3.65
CA GLY A 121 15.13 -20.13 4.70
C GLY A 121 16.48 -19.47 4.38
N ASP A 122 16.67 -18.99 3.15
CA ASP A 122 17.80 -18.16 2.73
C ASP A 122 17.26 -16.85 2.13
N PHE A 123 17.80 -15.72 2.61
CA PHE A 123 17.47 -14.37 2.14
C PHE A 123 17.75 -14.19 0.63
N ARG A 124 18.71 -14.93 0.08
CA ARG A 124 19.05 -14.94 -1.36
C ARG A 124 18.02 -15.67 -2.23
N SER A 125 17.07 -16.38 -1.61
CA SER A 125 16.00 -17.12 -2.30
C SER A 125 14.62 -16.48 -2.12
N GLN A 126 14.57 -15.30 -1.49
CA GLN A 126 13.33 -14.54 -1.35
C GLN A 126 12.95 -13.90 -2.69
N HIS A 127 11.70 -14.08 -3.10
CA HIS A 127 11.10 -13.42 -4.24
C HIS A 127 9.77 -12.78 -3.82
N PRO A 128 9.27 -11.74 -4.51
CA PRO A 128 8.02 -11.10 -4.13
C PRO A 128 6.83 -12.01 -4.42
N ALA A 129 5.74 -11.80 -3.69
CA ALA A 129 4.47 -12.47 -3.94
C ALA A 129 3.27 -11.61 -3.49
N LEU A 130 2.11 -11.90 -4.06
CA LEU A 130 0.82 -11.40 -3.59
C LEU A 130 0.11 -12.49 -2.79
N PHE A 131 -0.04 -12.25 -1.49
CA PHE A 131 -0.73 -13.13 -0.55
C PHE A 131 -2.19 -12.67 -0.46
N ILE A 132 -3.12 -13.47 -0.98
CA ILE A 132 -4.55 -13.14 -0.96
C ILE A 132 -5.24 -13.85 0.20
N TYR A 133 -5.91 -13.07 1.03
CA TYR A 133 -6.67 -13.52 2.20
C TYR A 133 -8.15 -13.34 1.95
N ARG A 134 -8.94 -14.40 2.18
CA ARG A 134 -10.41 -14.29 2.23
C ARG A 134 -10.84 -13.71 3.58
N ILE A 135 -11.61 -12.64 3.56
CA ILE A 135 -12.24 -12.06 4.75
C ILE A 135 -13.29 -13.05 5.29
N PRO A 136 -13.16 -13.53 6.54
CA PRO A 136 -14.16 -14.41 7.13
C PRO A 136 -15.54 -13.73 7.18
N LYS A 137 -16.57 -14.44 6.70
CA LYS A 137 -17.95 -14.05 6.99
C LYS A 137 -18.18 -14.23 8.49
N ILE A 138 -18.55 -13.16 9.20
CA ILE A 138 -18.93 -13.22 10.61
C ILE A 138 -20.28 -13.95 10.70
N LEU A 139 -20.25 -15.28 10.73
CA LEU A 139 -21.42 -16.09 11.05
C LEU A 139 -21.81 -15.80 12.50
N GLN A 140 -23.05 -15.39 12.72
CA GLN A 140 -23.62 -15.21 14.06
C GLN A 140 -23.62 -16.57 14.77
N GLY A 141 -22.71 -16.78 15.72
CA GLY A 141 -22.54 -18.08 16.38
C GLY A 141 -21.21 -18.31 17.10
N HIS A 142 -20.10 -17.69 16.65
CA HIS A 142 -18.83 -17.68 17.39
C HIS A 142 -18.50 -16.26 17.87
N ASP A 143 -19.26 -15.80 18.87
CA ASP A 143 -19.11 -14.48 19.45
C ASP A 143 -17.93 -14.41 20.41
N LEU A 144 -16.78 -13.94 19.92
CA LEU A 144 -15.95 -13.09 20.78
C LEU A 144 -16.75 -11.81 21.05
N PRO A 145 -17.03 -11.46 22.32
CA PRO A 145 -17.73 -10.23 22.63
C PRO A 145 -16.87 -9.06 22.15
N PRO A 146 -17.46 -8.04 21.50
CA PRO A 146 -16.71 -6.88 21.06
C PRO A 146 -16.07 -6.20 22.27
N ALA A 147 -14.76 -6.00 22.18
CA ALA A 147 -13.92 -5.57 23.27
C ALA A 147 -13.37 -4.17 22.98
N ALA A 148 -13.23 -3.36 24.01
CA ALA A 148 -12.46 -2.12 23.91
C ALA A 148 -10.94 -2.39 23.83
N THR A 149 -10.48 -3.57 24.28
CA THR A 149 -9.06 -3.94 24.34
C THR A 149 -8.83 -5.33 23.71
N TYR A 150 -7.85 -5.40 22.81
CA TYR A 150 -7.48 -6.57 22.01
C TYR A 150 -6.10 -7.09 22.38
N TYR A 151 -6.09 -8.19 23.14
CA TYR A 151 -4.88 -8.94 23.48
C TYR A 151 -4.46 -9.82 22.30
N LEU A 152 -3.43 -9.43 21.54
CA LEU A 152 -3.13 -10.11 20.27
C LEU A 152 -2.83 -11.60 20.42
N SER A 153 -2.23 -12.05 21.51
CA SER A 153 -1.92 -13.48 21.74
C SER A 153 -3.15 -14.40 21.64
N ARG A 154 -4.35 -13.86 21.88
CA ARG A 154 -5.61 -14.60 21.96
C ARG A 154 -6.30 -14.79 20.61
N TYR A 155 -5.81 -14.14 19.56
CA TYR A 155 -6.39 -14.19 18.21
C TYR A 155 -5.50 -15.02 17.28
N PRO A 156 -6.06 -16.04 16.59
CA PRO A 156 -5.28 -16.88 15.70
C PRO A 156 -4.78 -16.09 14.48
N VAL A 157 -3.56 -16.41 14.03
CA VAL A 157 -3.04 -15.88 12.77
C VAL A 157 -3.69 -16.66 11.61
N GLN A 158 -4.26 -15.94 10.65
CA GLN A 158 -4.85 -16.51 9.45
C GLN A 158 -3.77 -16.75 8.38
N ASN A 159 -3.89 -17.86 7.64
CA ASN A 159 -3.07 -18.17 6.47
C ASN A 159 -3.68 -17.59 5.18
N PRO A 160 -2.87 -17.29 4.15
CA PRO A 160 -3.39 -16.87 2.86
C PRO A 160 -4.23 -17.99 2.22
N THR A 161 -5.26 -17.62 1.48
CA THR A 161 -6.01 -18.55 0.63
C THR A 161 -5.21 -18.87 -0.64
N LEU A 162 -4.54 -17.86 -1.19
CA LEU A 162 -3.74 -17.95 -2.42
C LEU A 162 -2.42 -17.19 -2.24
N VAL A 163 -1.33 -17.74 -2.77
CA VAL A 163 -0.04 -17.04 -2.92
C VAL A 163 0.28 -17.02 -4.41
N LEU A 164 0.32 -15.82 -4.97
CA LEU A 164 0.66 -15.57 -6.36
C LEU A 164 2.11 -15.13 -6.43
N GLU A 165 2.97 -16.02 -6.88
CA GLU A 165 4.42 -15.80 -6.91
C GLU A 165 4.77 -14.90 -8.10
N LEU A 166 5.65 -13.91 -7.89
CA LEU A 166 6.38 -13.24 -8.97
C LEU A 166 7.54 -14.15 -9.46
N PRO A 167 8.22 -13.84 -10.58
CA PRO A 167 9.33 -14.66 -11.07
C PRO A 167 10.41 -14.83 -9.99
N GLU A 168 10.99 -16.03 -9.94
CA GLU A 168 12.25 -16.23 -9.22
C GLU A 168 13.35 -15.42 -9.92
N LEU A 169 14.20 -14.76 -9.13
CA LEU A 169 15.38 -14.06 -9.62
C LEU A 169 16.54 -15.05 -9.81
N ASP A 170 17.59 -14.63 -10.51
CA ASP A 170 18.83 -15.41 -10.53
C ASP A 170 19.42 -15.51 -9.11
N SER A 171 20.12 -16.62 -8.84
CA SER A 171 20.95 -16.81 -7.65
C SER A 171 21.99 -15.72 -7.38
N SER A 172 22.42 -14.96 -8.41
CA SER A 172 23.27 -13.77 -8.24
C SER A 172 22.50 -12.56 -7.70
N ALA A 173 21.18 -12.49 -7.88
CA ALA A 173 20.40 -11.29 -7.60
C ALA A 173 19.82 -11.25 -6.17
N THR A 174 19.73 -10.05 -5.62
CA THR A 174 19.12 -9.76 -4.32
C THR A 174 18.11 -8.63 -4.41
N ILE A 175 17.07 -8.68 -3.58
CA ILE A 175 16.02 -7.66 -3.52
C ILE A 175 16.34 -6.69 -2.37
N ASP A 176 16.27 -5.39 -2.65
CA ASP A 176 16.23 -4.39 -1.59
C ASP A 176 14.87 -4.46 -0.89
N ARG A 177 14.87 -4.78 0.41
CA ARG A 177 13.63 -4.88 1.19
C ARG A 177 12.96 -3.53 1.38
N ASP A 178 13.73 -2.47 1.50
CA ASP A 178 13.25 -1.13 1.84
C ASP A 178 12.67 -0.41 0.59
N SER A 179 12.89 -0.98 -0.60
CA SER A 179 12.35 -0.54 -1.88
C SER A 179 10.98 -1.14 -2.25
N LEU A 180 10.47 -2.10 -1.48
CA LEU A 180 9.14 -2.65 -1.73
C LEU A 180 8.10 -1.53 -1.53
N ALA A 181 7.24 -1.34 -2.52
CA ALA A 181 6.05 -0.52 -2.34
C ALA A 181 4.86 -1.07 -3.12
N LEU A 182 3.69 -0.56 -2.76
CA LEU A 182 2.40 -0.99 -3.27
C LEU A 182 1.54 0.27 -3.53
N GLY A 183 1.30 0.57 -4.79
CA GLY A 183 0.41 1.65 -5.23
C GLY A 183 -0.94 1.09 -5.67
N ILE A 184 -2.04 1.65 -5.17
CA ILE A 184 -3.39 1.33 -5.64
C ILE A 184 -4.20 2.61 -5.80
N GLN A 185 -4.77 2.78 -6.98
CA GLN A 185 -5.82 3.74 -7.25
C GLN A 185 -6.56 3.28 -8.53
N PRO A 186 -7.88 3.49 -8.66
CA PRO A 186 -8.82 3.79 -7.58
C PRO A 186 -8.98 2.61 -6.61
N LEU A 187 -9.30 2.93 -5.36
CA LEU A 187 -9.68 1.97 -4.31
C LEU A 187 -11.16 1.58 -4.41
N PRO A 188 -11.58 0.43 -3.85
CA PRO A 188 -13.01 0.13 -3.73
C PRO A 188 -13.70 1.17 -2.83
N GLY A 189 -14.79 1.76 -3.30
CA GLY A 189 -15.47 2.91 -2.69
C GLY A 189 -15.17 4.25 -3.38
N ASP A 190 -14.09 4.37 -4.15
CA ASP A 190 -13.78 5.61 -4.88
C ASP A 190 -14.82 5.94 -5.95
N VAL A 191 -14.93 7.22 -6.28
CA VAL A 191 -15.94 7.77 -7.18
C VAL A 191 -15.31 8.26 -8.48
N ALA A 192 -15.83 7.79 -9.62
CA ALA A 192 -15.56 8.35 -10.94
C ALA A 192 -16.75 9.19 -11.43
N PHE A 193 -16.47 10.43 -11.80
CA PHE A 193 -17.46 11.33 -12.39
C PHE A 193 -17.42 11.28 -13.92
N SER A 194 -18.55 10.92 -14.53
CA SER A 194 -18.84 11.20 -15.93
C SER A 194 -19.85 12.35 -16.02
N LYS A 195 -19.89 13.05 -17.15
CA LYS A 195 -20.68 14.29 -17.35
C LYS A 195 -22.17 14.19 -17.03
N ALA A 196 -22.73 12.97 -16.97
CA ALA A 196 -24.13 12.69 -16.67
C ALA A 196 -24.35 11.59 -15.61
N ALA A 197 -23.28 11.04 -15.02
CA ALA A 197 -23.39 9.90 -14.11
C ALA A 197 -22.20 9.79 -13.15
N THR A 198 -22.50 9.40 -11.91
CA THR A 198 -21.53 9.08 -10.86
C THR A 198 -21.38 7.57 -10.77
N PHE A 199 -20.15 7.07 -10.89
CA PHE A 199 -19.83 5.65 -10.77
C PHE A 199 -19.01 5.42 -9.50
N VAL A 200 -19.21 4.28 -8.83
CA VAL A 200 -18.43 3.86 -7.66
C VAL A 200 -17.62 2.62 -8.04
N PHE A 201 -16.32 2.60 -7.75
CA PHE A 201 -15.49 1.42 -7.95
C PHE A 201 -15.82 0.37 -6.88
N THR A 202 -16.22 -0.83 -7.30
CA THR A 202 -16.56 -1.93 -6.37
C THR A 202 -15.38 -2.86 -6.07
N ARG A 203 -14.25 -2.64 -6.75
CA ARG A 203 -13.03 -3.46 -6.67
C ARG A 203 -11.84 -2.67 -7.21
N THR A 204 -10.65 -3.04 -6.75
CA THR A 204 -9.38 -2.59 -7.34
C THR A 204 -9.22 -3.16 -8.74
N ILE A 205 -8.80 -2.35 -9.73
CA ILE A 205 -8.62 -2.78 -11.14
C ILE A 205 -7.14 -3.05 -11.46
N ILE A 206 -6.26 -2.15 -11.04
CA ILE A 206 -4.82 -2.23 -11.23
C ILE A 206 -4.13 -2.05 -9.88
N ILE A 207 -3.10 -2.86 -9.65
CA ILE A 207 -2.19 -2.76 -8.51
C ILE A 207 -0.79 -2.48 -9.08
N GLU A 208 -0.12 -1.44 -8.58
CA GLU A 208 1.29 -1.16 -8.85
C GLU A 208 2.15 -1.78 -7.74
N LEU A 209 3.16 -2.54 -8.12
CA LEU A 209 4.20 -3.06 -7.23
C LEU A 209 5.52 -2.39 -7.59
N SER A 210 6.33 -2.00 -6.62
CA SER A 210 7.74 -1.67 -6.84
C SER A 210 8.68 -2.55 -6.03
N PHE A 211 9.89 -2.73 -6.54
CA PHE A 211 11.05 -3.25 -5.81
C PHE A 211 12.35 -3.00 -6.61
N GLY A 212 13.45 -2.85 -5.90
CA GLY A 212 14.81 -2.77 -6.42
C GLY A 212 15.49 -4.14 -6.38
N VAL A 213 16.28 -4.42 -7.41
CA VAL A 213 17.12 -5.62 -7.52
C VAL A 213 18.57 -5.21 -7.78
N ARG A 214 19.51 -5.78 -7.02
CA ARG A 214 20.95 -5.67 -7.25
C ARG A 214 21.48 -7.03 -7.68
N GLU A 215 22.32 -7.05 -8.71
CA GLU A 215 23.14 -8.21 -9.01
C GLU A 215 24.36 -8.21 -8.09
N THR A 216 24.51 -9.29 -7.32
CA THR A 216 25.61 -9.50 -6.38
C THR A 216 26.71 -10.23 -7.12
N SER A 217 27.88 -9.61 -7.26
CA SER A 217 29.02 -10.30 -7.90
C SER A 217 29.59 -11.37 -6.96
N ALA A 218 30.12 -12.45 -7.52
CA ALA A 218 30.65 -13.58 -6.74
C ALA A 218 31.84 -13.23 -5.83
N ASP A 219 32.48 -12.07 -6.04
CA ASP A 219 33.62 -11.59 -5.26
C ASP A 219 33.21 -10.63 -4.12
N GLU A 220 31.95 -10.15 -4.05
CA GLU A 220 31.44 -9.22 -3.01
C GLU A 220 31.12 -9.92 -1.67
N HIS A 221 32.01 -10.80 -1.21
CA HIS A 221 31.83 -11.57 0.02
C HIS A 221 32.11 -10.79 1.33
N SER A 222 32.50 -9.51 1.27
CA SER A 222 32.99 -8.77 2.45
C SER A 222 32.77 -7.24 2.41
N LEU A 223 31.62 -6.76 1.92
CA LEU A 223 31.30 -5.32 1.97
C LEU A 223 30.53 -4.95 3.24
N ASP A 224 31.05 -3.95 3.96
CA ASP A 224 30.40 -3.32 5.11
C ASP A 224 29.03 -2.76 4.75
N LEU A 225 28.15 -2.62 5.76
CA LEU A 225 26.79 -2.10 5.63
C LEU A 225 26.74 -0.74 4.87
N ASP A 226 27.73 0.13 5.09
CA ASP A 226 27.83 1.44 4.43
C ASP A 226 27.98 1.38 2.89
N GLN A 227 28.33 0.22 2.30
CA GLN A 227 28.40 0.02 0.84
C GLN A 227 27.17 -0.69 0.25
N TRP A 228 26.19 -1.06 1.09
CA TRP A 228 24.89 -1.57 0.59
C TRP A 228 24.05 -0.45 -0.02
N GLU A 229 24.05 0.73 0.59
CA GLU A 229 23.26 1.90 0.17
C GLU A 229 23.72 2.53 -1.16
N LEU A 230 24.97 2.30 -1.56
CA LEU A 230 25.60 2.91 -2.76
C LEU A 230 25.57 2.01 -4.02
N GLY A 231 24.86 0.88 -3.98
CA GLY A 231 24.79 -0.06 -5.10
C GLY A 231 24.00 0.44 -6.32
N ASN A 232 24.35 -0.05 -7.52
CA ASN A 232 23.56 0.17 -8.74
C ASN A 232 22.28 -0.69 -8.72
N TRP A 233 21.24 -0.22 -8.03
CA TRP A 233 19.94 -0.89 -7.96
C TRP A 233 19.12 -0.71 -9.26
N SER A 234 18.73 -1.82 -9.88
CA SER A 234 17.72 -1.83 -10.93
C SER A 234 16.33 -1.83 -10.32
N HIS A 235 15.62 -0.71 -10.44
CA HIS A 235 14.27 -0.58 -9.92
C HIS A 235 13.24 -1.09 -10.92
N TYR A 236 12.28 -1.88 -10.44
CA TYR A 236 11.17 -2.42 -11.22
C TYR A 236 9.84 -1.86 -10.71
N GLN A 237 9.00 -1.44 -11.65
CA GLN A 237 7.57 -1.22 -11.45
C GLN A 237 6.79 -2.31 -12.19
N VAL A 238 5.83 -2.92 -11.51
CA VAL A 238 5.01 -4.01 -12.03
C VAL A 238 3.54 -3.68 -11.84
N PHE A 239 2.83 -3.43 -12.94
CA PHE A 239 1.39 -3.21 -12.92
C PHE A 239 0.66 -4.54 -13.09
N VAL A 240 -0.29 -4.83 -12.20
CA VAL A 240 -1.02 -6.10 -12.10
C VAL A 240 -2.51 -5.84 -12.30
N HIS A 241 -3.09 -6.44 -13.34
CA HIS A 241 -4.53 -6.36 -13.62
C HIS A 241 -5.32 -7.40 -12.83
N THR A 242 -6.28 -6.97 -12.01
CA THR A 242 -6.90 -7.81 -10.98
C THR A 242 -7.86 -8.89 -11.50
N ASP A 243 -8.40 -8.76 -12.71
CA ASP A 243 -9.34 -9.76 -13.27
C ASP A 243 -8.76 -11.18 -13.33
N HIS A 244 -7.45 -11.32 -13.58
CA HIS A 244 -6.78 -12.61 -13.54
C HIS A 244 -6.69 -13.19 -12.13
N LEU A 245 -6.57 -12.32 -11.11
CA LEU A 245 -6.57 -12.73 -9.71
C LEU A 245 -7.97 -13.20 -9.28
N HIS A 246 -9.03 -12.47 -9.69
CA HIS A 246 -10.41 -12.90 -9.47
C HIS A 246 -10.75 -14.20 -10.21
N ALA A 247 -10.17 -14.46 -11.38
CA ALA A 247 -10.32 -15.74 -12.08
C ALA A 247 -9.69 -16.89 -11.26
N GLN A 248 -8.46 -16.72 -10.76
CA GLN A 248 -7.82 -17.69 -9.88
C GLN A 248 -8.61 -17.91 -8.58
N LEU A 249 -9.16 -16.85 -7.97
CA LEU A 249 -10.04 -16.98 -6.79
C LEU A 249 -11.30 -17.79 -7.08
N LYS A 250 -11.95 -17.57 -8.24
CA LYS A 250 -13.11 -18.36 -8.67
C LYS A 250 -12.74 -19.84 -8.86
N GLU A 251 -11.61 -20.17 -9.48
CA GLU A 251 -11.14 -21.56 -9.57
C GLU A 251 -10.97 -22.20 -8.19
N CYS A 252 -10.42 -21.48 -7.22
CA CYS A 252 -10.22 -21.98 -5.86
C CYS A 252 -11.53 -22.20 -5.09
N GLN A 253 -12.55 -21.37 -5.32
CA GLN A 253 -13.88 -21.51 -4.68
C GLN A 253 -14.64 -22.79 -5.08
N HIS A 254 -14.28 -23.43 -6.21
CA HIS A 254 -14.89 -24.68 -6.66
C HIS A 254 -14.16 -25.93 -6.15
N GLN A 255 -13.04 -25.77 -5.45
CA GLN A 255 -12.36 -26.87 -4.76
C GLN A 255 -12.98 -27.01 -3.35
N PRO A 256 -13.15 -28.24 -2.82
CA PRO A 256 -13.64 -28.44 -1.45
C PRO A 256 -12.74 -27.70 -0.45
N GLU A 257 -13.31 -27.26 0.68
CA GLU A 257 -12.67 -26.33 1.66
C GLU A 257 -11.35 -26.88 2.26
N SER A 258 -10.29 -26.78 1.47
CA SER A 258 -8.92 -26.99 1.86
C SER A 258 -8.45 -25.78 2.66
N THR A 259 -8.12 -26.00 3.92
CA THR A 259 -7.45 -25.00 4.78
C THR A 259 -6.00 -24.73 4.38
N ALA A 260 -5.44 -25.51 3.44
CA ALA A 260 -4.08 -25.32 2.94
C ALA A 260 -4.00 -24.18 1.92
N THR A 261 -3.05 -23.27 2.15
CA THR A 261 -2.60 -22.22 1.23
C THR A 261 -2.24 -22.80 -0.13
N LYS A 262 -2.80 -22.25 -1.21
CA LYS A 262 -2.46 -22.65 -2.59
C LYS A 262 -1.43 -21.69 -3.18
N TYR A 263 -0.33 -22.24 -3.70
CA TYR A 263 0.70 -21.48 -4.41
C TYR A 263 0.46 -21.56 -5.92
N VAL A 264 0.59 -20.43 -6.62
CA VAL A 264 0.43 -20.33 -8.07
C VAL A 264 1.70 -19.69 -8.66
N PRO A 265 2.54 -20.47 -9.35
CA PRO A 265 3.75 -19.96 -9.98
C PRO A 265 3.46 -18.88 -11.02
N TRP A 266 4.33 -17.88 -11.12
CA TRP A 266 4.18 -16.74 -12.03
C TRP A 266 3.77 -17.15 -13.45
N ALA A 267 4.40 -18.18 -14.01
CA ALA A 267 4.14 -18.67 -15.37
C ALA A 267 2.66 -19.01 -15.68
N ARG A 268 1.82 -19.26 -14.64
CA ARG A 268 0.39 -19.56 -14.81
C ARG A 268 -0.53 -18.34 -14.85
N TRP A 269 -0.13 -17.21 -14.27
CA TRP A 269 -1.00 -16.04 -14.09
C TRP A 269 -0.34 -14.73 -14.56
N GLY A 270 0.96 -14.61 -14.32
CA GLY A 270 1.79 -13.43 -14.51
C GLY A 270 1.90 -12.89 -15.94
N PRO A 271 2.21 -13.71 -16.97
CA PRO A 271 2.37 -13.23 -18.34
C PRO A 271 1.14 -12.51 -18.90
N ALA A 272 -0.08 -12.94 -18.50
CA ALA A 272 -1.31 -12.26 -18.88
C ALA A 272 -1.57 -11.03 -17.99
N ALA A 273 -1.44 -11.20 -16.67
CA ALA A 273 -1.86 -10.21 -15.67
C ALA A 273 -0.88 -9.05 -15.43
N THR A 274 0.41 -9.21 -15.72
CA THR A 274 1.47 -8.27 -15.29
C THR A 274 2.12 -7.51 -16.45
N ARG A 275 2.53 -6.26 -16.21
CA ARG A 275 3.35 -5.44 -17.12
C ARG A 275 4.51 -4.86 -16.32
N TRP A 276 5.73 -5.08 -16.81
CA TRP A 276 6.97 -4.80 -16.10
C TRP A 276 7.72 -3.65 -16.76
N PHE A 277 8.25 -2.76 -15.93
CA PHE A 277 9.04 -1.60 -16.35
C PHE A 277 10.28 -1.49 -15.47
N GLN A 278 11.45 -1.36 -16.08
CA GLN A 278 12.65 -0.92 -15.37
C GLN A 278 12.64 0.61 -15.34
N THR A 279 12.80 1.19 -14.15
CA THR A 279 12.89 2.64 -13.95
C THR A 279 14.26 3.01 -13.34
N SER A 280 14.70 4.24 -13.61
CA SER A 280 16.04 4.73 -13.25
C SER A 280 16.11 5.42 -11.89
N LEU A 281 14.97 5.57 -11.22
CA LEU A 281 14.83 6.19 -9.90
C LEU A 281 13.83 5.35 -9.10
N ALA A 282 14.01 5.25 -7.79
CA ALA A 282 12.90 4.89 -6.91
C ALA A 282 11.82 5.97 -7.08
N GLU A 283 10.74 5.64 -7.82
CA GLU A 283 9.63 6.54 -8.10
C GLU A 283 8.78 6.73 -6.83
N SER A 284 9.34 7.50 -5.89
CA SER A 284 8.76 7.81 -4.60
C SER A 284 7.50 8.67 -4.77
N GLY A 285 6.34 8.02 -4.85
CA GLY A 285 5.07 8.54 -4.36
C GLY A 285 4.33 9.59 -5.19
N MET A 286 4.63 9.76 -6.48
CA MET A 286 3.95 10.74 -7.36
C MET A 286 3.39 10.17 -8.67
N GLY A 287 3.04 8.88 -8.66
CA GLY A 287 2.18 8.27 -9.67
C GLY A 287 0.69 8.40 -9.32
N SER A 288 -0.17 8.63 -10.30
CA SER A 288 -1.64 8.48 -10.12
C SER A 288 -2.21 7.55 -11.17
N LEU A 289 -2.96 6.54 -10.72
CA LEU A 289 -3.73 5.64 -11.57
C LEU A 289 -5.12 6.23 -11.79
N CYS A 290 -5.47 6.44 -13.05
CA CYS A 290 -6.79 6.88 -13.48
C CYS A 290 -7.42 5.81 -14.38
N GLY A 291 -8.15 4.88 -13.75
CA GLY A 291 -8.77 3.73 -14.42
C GLY A 291 -7.70 2.80 -15.03
N SER A 292 -7.63 2.75 -16.36
CA SER A 292 -6.70 1.94 -17.15
C SER A 292 -5.39 2.67 -17.50
N ARG A 293 -5.09 3.81 -16.88
CA ARG A 293 -3.90 4.61 -17.17
C ARG A 293 -3.11 4.95 -15.91
N TYR A 294 -1.79 4.88 -16.00
CA TYR A 294 -0.88 5.44 -14.99
C TYR A 294 -0.22 6.70 -15.53
N VAL A 295 -0.21 7.75 -14.71
CA VAL A 295 0.54 8.99 -14.94
C VAL A 295 1.64 9.07 -13.89
N GLY A 296 2.88 8.86 -14.29
CA GLY A 296 4.06 9.09 -13.46
C GLY A 296 4.65 10.48 -13.73
N VAL A 297 4.97 11.21 -12.67
CA VAL A 297 5.72 12.48 -12.73
C VAL A 297 7.08 12.27 -12.09
N ASN A 298 8.14 12.39 -12.88
CA ASN A 298 9.52 12.33 -12.39
C ASN A 298 10.11 13.75 -12.40
N VAL A 299 10.61 14.21 -11.25
CA VAL A 299 11.31 15.50 -11.12
C VAL A 299 12.77 15.21 -10.83
N SER A 300 13.66 15.49 -11.79
CA SER A 300 15.09 15.35 -11.57
C SER A 300 15.64 16.57 -10.83
N THR A 301 16.31 16.32 -9.71
CA THR A 301 16.99 17.34 -8.91
C THR A 301 18.42 17.62 -9.42
N LEU A 302 19.02 16.66 -10.13
CA LEU A 302 20.37 16.76 -10.71
C LEU A 302 20.38 17.62 -11.99
N GLN A 303 19.29 17.61 -12.75
CA GLN A 303 19.04 18.50 -13.87
C GLN A 303 17.58 18.94 -13.77
N PRO A 304 17.27 20.24 -13.55
CA PRO A 304 15.92 20.72 -13.25
C PRO A 304 15.00 20.46 -14.44
N SER A 305 14.36 19.30 -14.42
CA SER A 305 13.56 18.77 -15.51
C SER A 305 12.44 17.91 -14.96
N VAL A 306 11.28 18.00 -15.62
CA VAL A 306 10.08 17.26 -15.27
C VAL A 306 9.78 16.33 -16.43
N THR A 307 9.77 15.03 -16.15
CA THR A 307 9.38 14.00 -17.11
C THR A 307 8.02 13.45 -16.74
N LEU A 308 7.02 13.74 -17.56
CA LEU A 308 5.70 13.14 -17.50
C LEU A 308 5.72 11.84 -18.31
N SER A 309 5.34 10.73 -17.69
CA SER A 309 5.15 9.43 -18.36
C SER A 309 3.70 8.98 -18.25
N LEU A 310 3.03 8.80 -19.39
CA LEU A 310 1.69 8.19 -19.47
C LEU A 310 1.80 6.75 -19.97
N TYR A 311 1.18 5.84 -19.24
CA TYR A 311 1.13 4.41 -19.50
C TYR A 311 -0.35 4.03 -19.70
N ASP A 312 -0.71 3.46 -20.86
CA ASP A 312 -2.10 3.05 -21.17
C ASP A 312 -2.21 1.51 -21.24
N PHE A 313 -3.09 0.94 -20.40
CA PHE A 313 -3.28 -0.49 -20.20
C PHE A 313 -4.56 -1.05 -20.88
N ASP A 314 -5.41 -0.21 -21.46
CA ASP A 314 -6.71 -0.62 -22.06
C ASP A 314 -6.58 -1.26 -23.46
N ILE A 315 -5.37 -1.25 -24.03
CA ILE A 315 -5.11 -1.67 -25.41
C ILE A 315 -4.29 -2.98 -25.39
N PRO A 316 -4.57 -3.98 -26.26
CA PRO A 316 -3.72 -5.17 -26.40
C PRO A 316 -2.27 -4.84 -26.85
N VAL A 317 -2.01 -3.60 -27.24
CA VAL A 317 -0.68 -3.02 -27.46
C VAL A 317 -0.50 -1.88 -26.47
N PHE A 318 0.29 -2.14 -25.43
CA PHE A 318 0.69 -1.14 -24.43
C PHE A 318 1.37 0.07 -25.10
N LYS A 319 1.12 1.29 -24.59
CA LYS A 319 1.77 2.52 -25.04
C LYS A 319 2.32 3.31 -23.85
N LYS A 320 3.62 3.64 -23.93
CA LYS A 320 4.29 4.65 -23.09
C LYS A 320 4.45 5.93 -23.89
N TYR A 321 3.96 7.03 -23.35
CA TYR A 321 4.24 8.38 -23.84
C TYR A 321 5.14 9.06 -22.82
N VAL A 322 6.22 9.69 -23.27
CA VAL A 322 7.16 10.43 -22.41
C VAL A 322 7.28 11.84 -22.94
N ALA A 323 7.06 12.82 -22.07
CA ALA A 323 7.34 14.22 -22.33
C ALA A 323 8.29 14.74 -21.25
N THR A 324 9.44 15.25 -21.65
CA THR A 324 10.44 15.83 -20.74
C THR A 324 10.58 17.31 -21.01
N GLU A 325 10.27 18.13 -20.00
CA GLU A 325 10.53 19.56 -20.01
C GLU A 325 11.80 19.84 -19.21
N VAL A 326 12.74 20.60 -19.77
CA VAL A 326 14.01 20.99 -19.12
C VAL A 326 13.96 22.49 -18.86
N SER A 327 14.10 22.90 -17.60
CA SER A 327 14.06 24.31 -17.22
C SER A 327 15.32 25.02 -17.70
N ALA A 328 15.17 25.85 -18.74
CA ALA A 328 16.23 26.70 -19.26
C ALA A 328 16.40 27.96 -18.39
N HIS A 329 16.89 27.78 -17.16
CA HIS A 329 17.46 28.88 -16.37
C HIS A 329 18.98 28.86 -16.46
N GLY A 330 19.46 29.39 -17.59
CA GLY A 330 20.82 29.89 -17.68
C GLY A 330 21.04 31.05 -16.71
N THR A 331 22.30 31.25 -16.31
CA THR A 331 22.75 32.26 -15.35
C THR A 331 22.27 33.68 -15.70
N GLY A 332 21.21 34.14 -15.03
CA GLY A 332 20.77 35.53 -15.01
C GLY A 332 21.27 36.22 -13.74
N VAL A 333 22.00 37.32 -13.89
CA VAL A 333 22.44 38.16 -12.77
C VAL A 333 21.22 38.76 -12.07
N ALA A 334 21.26 38.89 -10.74
CA ALA A 334 20.16 39.39 -9.94
C ALA A 334 19.78 40.84 -10.31
N GLU A 335 18.59 41.04 -10.87
CA GLU A 335 17.86 42.30 -10.78
C GLU A 335 16.94 42.28 -9.55
N GLN A 336 16.95 43.37 -8.78
CA GLN A 336 16.17 43.50 -7.57
C GLN A 336 14.67 43.68 -7.88
N PRO A 337 13.75 43.17 -7.04
CA PRO A 337 12.33 43.45 -7.18
C PRO A 337 12.05 44.92 -6.82
N ALA A 338 11.46 45.66 -7.76
CA ALA A 338 10.88 46.97 -7.49
C ALA A 338 9.62 46.84 -6.60
N PRO A 339 9.36 47.76 -5.66
CA PRO A 339 8.26 47.62 -4.71
C PRO A 339 6.90 47.89 -5.36
N VAL A 340 5.91 47.07 -5.01
CA VAL A 340 4.51 47.27 -5.38
C VAL A 340 3.91 48.38 -4.52
N GLY A 341 3.69 49.56 -5.12
CA GLY A 341 2.88 50.62 -4.55
C GLY A 341 1.52 50.66 -5.23
N GLY A 342 0.47 50.26 -4.53
CA GLY A 342 -0.91 50.36 -5.01
C GLY A 342 -1.73 51.35 -4.21
N GLN A 343 -2.45 52.25 -4.87
CA GLN A 343 -3.76 52.71 -4.41
C GLN A 343 -4.60 53.28 -5.55
N ILE A 344 -5.92 53.06 -5.45
CA ILE A 344 -6.96 53.46 -6.40
C ILE A 344 -7.60 54.77 -5.88
N SER A 345 -8.10 55.59 -6.82
CA SER A 345 -8.93 56.83 -6.73
C SER A 345 -8.24 58.09 -7.32
N ASP A 346 -8.93 59.03 -7.98
CA ASP A 346 -10.37 59.09 -8.31
C ASP A 346 -10.71 59.83 -9.64
N CYS A 347 -12.02 60.00 -9.87
CA CYS A 347 -12.77 60.71 -10.92
C CYS A 347 -12.24 62.04 -11.53
N GLU A 348 -12.67 62.27 -12.79
CA GLU A 348 -13.20 63.52 -13.44
C GLU A 348 -12.61 64.90 -13.03
N SER A 349 -12.32 65.84 -13.95
CA SER A 349 -13.21 66.38 -15.01
C SER A 349 -12.43 67.28 -16.02
N GLY A 350 -13.14 67.99 -16.92
CA GLY A 350 -12.60 68.83 -18.02
C GLY A 350 -11.65 69.99 -17.63
N ASP A 351 -11.07 70.73 -18.59
CA ASP A 351 -11.50 70.97 -19.99
C ASP A 351 -10.41 70.72 -21.05
#